data_AF-A0A1V2IPX4-F1
#
_entry.id   AF-A0A1V2IPX4-F1
#
_cell.length_a   1.000
_cell.length_b   1.000
_cell.length_c   1.000
_cell.angle_alpha   90.00
_cell.angle_beta   90.00
_cell.angle_gamma   90.00
#
_symmetry.space_group_name_H-M   'P 1'
#
loop_
_entity.id
_entity.type
_entity.pdbx_description
1 polymer ?
#
loop_
_entity_poly.entity_id
_entity_poly.type
_entity_poly.pdbx_seq_one_letter_code
_entity_poly.pdbx_strand_id
1 'polypeptide(L)'
;MHTQPARASAVTTVLHRRAGRVLTVAAHHGYRRLILGAWGCGVFGNNPATVATAFATHLHHNPWFDHVVFAVLDHQAGTPTYTAFAQSFP
;
A
#
# COMPACT_ATOMS: atom_id res chain seq x y z
N MET A 1 6.28 -21.46 10.31
CA MET A 1 6.07 -20.01 10.13
C MET A 1 5.84 -19.41 11.51
N HIS A 2 6.81 -18.67 12.06
CA HIS A 2 6.78 -18.17 13.44
C HIS A 2 6.06 -16.80 13.48
N THR A 3 4.75 -16.80 13.73
CA THR A 3 3.98 -15.57 13.97
C THR A 3 4.19 -15.14 15.42
N GLN A 4 4.97 -14.08 15.66
CA GLN A 4 5.11 -13.49 16.99
C GLN A 4 4.05 -12.39 17.18
N PRO A 5 3.00 -12.61 17.98
CA PRO A 5 1.87 -11.68 18.12
C PRO A 5 2.29 -10.30 18.67
N ALA A 6 3.35 -10.24 19.49
CA ALA A 6 3.91 -9.00 20.03
C ALA A 6 4.46 -8.03 18.96
N ARG A 7 4.64 -8.46 17.70
CA ARG A 7 5.15 -7.63 16.60
C ARG A 7 4.06 -7.13 15.64
N ALA A 8 2.78 -7.46 15.88
CA ALA A 8 1.69 -7.07 14.98
C ALA A 8 1.57 -5.54 14.81
N SER A 9 1.70 -4.78 15.90
CA SER A 9 1.71 -3.30 15.84
C SER A 9 2.92 -2.74 15.10
N ALA A 10 4.06 -3.42 15.16
CA ALA A 10 5.26 -3.02 14.43
C ALA A 10 5.09 -3.17 12.92
N VAL A 11 4.23 -4.10 12.45
CA VAL A 11 3.97 -4.31 11.01
C VAL A 11 3.39 -3.04 10.38
N THR A 12 2.38 -2.43 11.00
CA THR A 12 1.77 -1.18 10.52
C THR A 12 2.80 -0.07 10.38
N THR A 13 3.61 0.16 11.42
CA THR A 13 4.67 1.18 11.41
C THR A 13 5.71 0.92 10.32
N VAL A 14 6.11 -0.34 10.15
CA VAL A 14 7.08 -0.74 9.12
C VAL A 14 6.50 -0.55 7.72
N LEU A 15 5.24 -0.94 7.48
CA LEU A 15 4.56 -0.73 6.20
C LEU A 15 4.47 0.75 5.87
N HIS A 16 4.07 1.58 6.82
CA HIS A 16 3.98 3.04 6.64
C HIS A 16 5.34 3.63 6.26
N ARG A 17 6.41 3.29 7.00
CA ARG A 17 7.76 3.78 6.69
C ARG A 17 8.27 3.31 5.32
N ARG A 18 7.98 2.05 4.95
CA ARG A 18 8.44 1.49 3.68
C ARG A 18 7.66 2.05 2.49
N ALA A 19 6.35 2.24 2.60
CA ALA A 19 5.52 2.87 1.57
C ALA A 19 6.07 4.26 1.20
N GLY A 20 6.38 5.09 2.21
CA GLY A 20 7.00 6.40 1.99
C GLY A 20 8.33 6.30 1.24
N ARG A 21 9.20 5.37 1.62
CA ARG A 21 10.50 5.16 0.94
C ARG A 21 10.35 4.73 -0.52
N VAL A 22 9.38 3.86 -0.83
CA VAL A 22 9.10 3.46 -2.21
C VAL A 22 8.77 4.69 -3.06
N LEU A 23 7.90 5.56 -2.55
CA LEU A 23 7.54 6.81 -3.22
C LEU A 23 8.72 7.78 -3.30
N THR A 24 9.51 7.93 -2.24
CA THR A 24 10.72 8.77 -2.26
C THR A 24 11.72 8.32 -3.33
N VAL A 25 11.97 7.01 -3.45
CA VAL A 25 12.86 6.47 -4.47
C VAL A 25 12.32 6.75 -5.87
N ALA A 26 11.03 6.50 -6.10
CA ALA A 26 10.41 6.79 -7.38
C ALA A 26 10.52 8.28 -7.77
N ALA A 27 10.26 9.18 -6.83
CA ALA A 27 10.38 10.62 -7.03
C ALA A 27 11.84 11.05 -7.29
N HIS A 28 12.79 10.51 -6.51
CA HIS A 28 14.22 10.76 -6.69
C HIS A 28 14.71 10.38 -8.10
N HIS A 29 14.18 9.32 -8.68
CA HIS A 29 14.49 8.90 -10.06
C HIS A 29 13.67 9.61 -11.13
N GLY A 30 12.86 10.62 -10.77
CA GLY A 30 12.14 11.45 -11.73
C GLY A 30 10.84 10.84 -12.28
N TYR A 31 10.38 9.71 -11.73
CA TYR A 31 9.12 9.11 -12.18
C TYR A 31 7.93 9.95 -11.73
N ARG A 32 7.07 10.32 -12.69
CA ARG A 32 5.82 11.06 -12.42
C ARG A 32 4.57 10.18 -12.45
N ARG A 33 4.67 8.94 -12.95
CA ARG A 33 3.55 8.00 -13.07
C ARG A 33 3.92 6.65 -12.47
N LEU A 34 3.05 6.09 -11.65
CA LEU A 34 3.31 4.83 -10.94
C LEU A 34 2.17 3.83 -11.10
N ILE A 35 2.54 2.55 -11.17
CA ILE A 35 1.62 1.43 -10.95
C ILE A 35 2.06 0.73 -9.66
N LEU A 36 1.16 0.68 -8.69
CA LEU A 36 1.29 0.02 -7.40
C LEU A 36 0.24 -1.09 -7.28
N GLY A 37 0.12 -1.71 -6.12
CA GLY A 37 -0.88 -2.74 -5.87
C GLY A 37 -0.98 -3.13 -4.40
N ALA A 38 -1.68 -4.24 -4.13
CA ALA A 38 -1.94 -4.77 -2.79
C ALA A 38 -0.69 -5.39 -2.13
N TRP A 39 0.25 -4.53 -1.75
CA TRP A 39 1.60 -4.92 -1.34
C TRP A 39 1.61 -5.81 -0.08
N GLY A 40 1.86 -7.10 -0.31
CA GLY A 40 1.92 -8.12 0.74
C GLY A 40 0.57 -8.55 1.30
N CYS A 41 -0.54 -8.25 0.62
CA CYS A 41 -1.89 -8.65 1.07
C CYS A 41 -2.26 -10.11 0.78
N GLY A 42 -1.47 -10.81 -0.04
CA GLY A 42 -1.63 -12.24 -0.30
C GLY A 42 -0.90 -13.10 0.73
N VAL A 43 0.14 -13.82 0.31
CA VAL A 43 0.89 -14.77 1.16
C VAL A 43 1.47 -14.14 2.44
N PHE A 44 1.86 -12.86 2.39
CA PHE A 44 2.39 -12.16 3.57
C PHE A 44 1.30 -11.72 4.57
N GLY A 45 0.02 -11.80 4.20
CA GLY A 45 -1.11 -11.58 5.11
C GLY A 45 -1.22 -10.15 5.65
N ASN A 46 -0.66 -9.14 4.96
CA ASN A 46 -0.87 -7.75 5.35
C ASN A 46 -2.34 -7.36 5.17
N ASN A 47 -2.91 -6.67 6.15
CA ASN A 47 -4.26 -6.12 6.01
C ASN A 47 -4.32 -5.12 4.83
N PRO A 48 -5.18 -5.34 3.81
CA PRO A 48 -5.33 -4.44 2.67
C PRO A 48 -5.61 -2.98 3.04
N ALA A 49 -6.47 -2.75 4.03
CA ALA A 49 -6.80 -1.39 4.47
C ALA A 49 -5.57 -0.67 5.06
N THR A 50 -4.73 -1.39 5.81
CA THR A 50 -3.48 -0.85 6.36
C THR A 50 -2.50 -0.48 5.27
N VAL A 51 -2.35 -1.31 4.24
CA VAL A 51 -1.46 -1.03 3.09
C VAL A 51 -1.99 0.15 2.27
N ALA A 52 -3.28 0.16 1.96
CA ALA A 52 -3.91 1.25 1.20
C ALA A 52 -3.78 2.59 1.94
N THR A 53 -4.09 2.62 3.24
CA THR A 53 -3.94 3.82 4.09
C THR A 53 -2.49 4.28 4.14
N ALA A 54 -1.52 3.37 4.25
CA ALA A 54 -0.11 3.74 4.27
C ALA A 54 0.31 4.49 2.99
N PHE A 55 -0.12 4.03 1.81
CA PHE A 55 0.15 4.76 0.57
C PHE A 55 -0.66 6.05 0.47
N ALA A 56 -1.94 6.04 0.84
CA ALA A 56 -2.81 7.21 0.79
C ALA A 56 -2.23 8.38 1.61
N THR A 57 -1.77 8.10 2.83
CA THR A 57 -1.15 9.11 3.70
C THR A 57 0.06 9.76 3.04
N HIS A 58 0.95 9.00 2.39
CA HIS A 58 2.13 9.60 1.75
C HIS A 58 1.78 10.34 0.46
N LEU A 59 0.86 9.80 -0.35
CA LEU A 59 0.44 10.42 -1.60
C LEU A 59 -0.31 11.73 -1.36
N HIS A 60 -1.15 11.79 -0.31
CA HIS A 60 -1.85 13.02 0.08
C HIS A 60 -0.88 14.18 0.38
N HIS A 61 0.29 13.88 0.94
CA HIS A 61 1.31 14.90 1.28
C HIS A 61 2.40 15.06 0.21
N ASN A 62 2.30 14.36 -0.93
CA ASN A 62 3.33 14.36 -1.96
C ASN A 62 2.73 14.64 -3.35
N PRO A 63 2.70 15.91 -3.80
CA PRO A 63 2.13 16.31 -5.08
C PRO A 63 3.04 15.98 -6.29
N TRP A 64 4.12 15.21 -6.11
CA TRP A 64 5.09 14.94 -7.19
C TRP A 64 4.53 14.09 -8.34
N PHE A 65 3.63 13.15 -8.05
CA PHE A 65 3.12 12.20 -9.04
C PHE A 65 1.88 12.74 -9.75
N ASP A 66 1.90 12.71 -11.09
CA ASP A 66 0.76 13.08 -11.93
C ASP A 66 -0.35 12.03 -11.90
N HIS A 67 0.05 10.76 -11.82
CA HIS A 67 -0.88 9.65 -11.95
C HIS A 67 -0.36 8.41 -11.22
N VAL A 68 -1.17 7.88 -10.31
CA VAL A 68 -0.87 6.65 -9.59
C VAL A 68 -2.04 5.69 -9.77
N VAL A 69 -1.73 4.49 -10.24
CA VAL A 69 -2.71 3.40 -10.41
C VAL A 69 -2.43 2.32 -9.39
N PHE A 70 -3.45 1.85 -8.69
CA PHE A 70 -3.37 0.64 -7.88
C PHE A 70 -3.97 -0.54 -8.66
N ALA A 71 -3.10 -1.35 -9.28
CA ALA A 71 -3.49 -2.56 -9.99
C ALA A 71 -3.74 -3.69 -8.97
N VAL A 72 -4.97 -3.80 -8.50
CA VAL A 72 -5.39 -4.79 -7.49
C VAL A 72 -6.20 -5.89 -8.14
N LEU A 73 -5.55 -7.02 -8.44
CA LEU A 73 -6.23 -8.24 -8.86
C LEU A 73 -6.75 -8.98 -7.63
N ASP A 74 -8.06 -9.19 -7.57
CA ASP A 74 -8.71 -9.91 -6.48
C ASP A 74 -9.72 -10.92 -7.03
N HIS A 75 -9.44 -12.21 -6.79
CA HIS A 75 -10.29 -13.32 -7.22
C HIS A 75 -11.19 -13.85 -6.09
N GLN A 76 -11.14 -13.27 -4.90
CA GLN A 76 -11.98 -13.68 -3.79
C GLN A 76 -13.42 -13.20 -3.99
N ALA A 77 -14.39 -13.98 -3.49
CA ALA A 77 -15.79 -13.55 -3.48
C ALA A 77 -15.92 -12.21 -2.74
N GLY A 78 -16.57 -11.23 -3.37
CA GLY A 78 -16.74 -9.87 -2.83
C GLY A 78 -15.51 -8.95 -2.99
N THR A 79 -14.40 -9.43 -3.56
CA THR A 79 -13.20 -8.62 -3.87
C THR A 79 -12.74 -7.70 -2.70
N PRO A 80 -12.54 -8.25 -1.48
CA PRO A 80 -12.27 -7.47 -0.28
C PRO A 80 -10.98 -6.65 -0.35
N THR A 81 -9.96 -7.15 -1.04
CA THR A 81 -8.68 -6.45 -1.23
C THR A 81 -8.88 -5.25 -2.15
N TYR A 82 -9.53 -5.46 -3.30
CA TYR A 82 -9.85 -4.36 -4.21
C TYR A 82 -10.72 -3.30 -3.50
N THR A 83 -11.75 -3.74 -2.79
CA THR A 83 -12.68 -2.86 -2.06
C THR A 83 -11.95 -1.99 -1.04
N ALA A 84 -11.02 -2.55 -0.26
CA ALA A 84 -10.23 -1.79 0.71
C ALA A 84 -9.38 -0.68 0.06
N PHE A 85 -8.81 -0.95 -1.12
CA PHE A 85 -8.09 0.07 -1.89
C PHE A 85 -9.05 1.12 -2.46
N ALA A 86 -10.16 0.71 -3.07
CA ALA A 86 -11.17 1.62 -3.62
C ALA A 86 -11.72 2.59 -2.56
N GLN A 87 -11.94 2.10 -1.32
CA GLN A 87 -12.42 2.94 -0.21
C GLN A 87 -11.38 3.95 0.30
N SER A 88 -10.08 3.68 0.11
CA SER A 88 -8.99 4.54 0.57
C SER A 88 -8.63 5.64 -0.45
N PHE A 89 -9.10 5.51 -1.70
CA PHE A 89 -8.83 6.41 -2.82
C PHE A 89 -10.12 6.71 -3.60
N PRO A 90 -11.06 7.47 -3.01
CA PRO A 90 -12.32 7.84 -3.66
C PRO A 90 -12.14 8.81 -4.84
#